data_AF-A0A7W7CH28-F1
#
_entry.id   AF-A0A7W7CH28-F1
#
_cell.length_a   1.000
_cell.length_b   1.000
_cell.length_c   1.000
_cell.angle_alpha   90.00
_cell.angle_beta   90.00
_cell.angle_gamma   90.00
#
_symmetry.space_group_name_H-M   'P 1'
#
loop_
_entity.id
_entity.type
_entity.pdbx_description
1 polymer ?
#
loop_
_entity_poly.entity_id
_entity_poly.type
_entity_poly.pdbx_seq_one_letter_code
_entity_poly.pdbx_strand_id
1 'polypeptide(L)'
;MTEPPAKPAEPTAVPWPYYEVTAIAVLAIEPHELTTRAGIQFGDHYTDLDNCKATALTLPSGRQVVLLKHRGNPTPGVQLHGDLAKDQDEQLAETVVFLGVPEVEVTWRGAVD
;
A
#
# COMPACT_ATOMS: atom_id res chain seq x y z
N MET A 1 -13.45 13.56 -29.01
CA MET A 1 -13.08 14.23 -27.75
C MET A 1 -12.58 13.15 -26.82
N THR A 2 -11.26 13.08 -26.62
CA THR A 2 -10.62 12.12 -25.73
C THR A 2 -10.79 12.62 -24.30
N GLU A 3 -11.34 11.78 -23.42
CA GLU A 3 -11.41 12.05 -21.98
C GLU A 3 -9.99 12.32 -21.45
N PRO A 4 -9.77 13.34 -20.60
CA PRO A 4 -8.49 13.54 -19.95
C PRO A 4 -8.13 12.29 -19.13
N PRO A 5 -6.86 11.88 -19.05
CA PRO A 5 -6.48 10.80 -18.13
C PRO A 5 -6.94 11.18 -16.73
N ALA A 6 -7.57 10.23 -16.04
CA ALA A 6 -8.04 10.40 -14.67
C ALA A 6 -6.91 11.00 -13.82
N LYS A 7 -7.20 12.13 -13.16
CA LYS A 7 -6.27 12.76 -12.20
C LYS A 7 -5.78 11.67 -11.23
N PRO A 8 -4.46 11.52 -10.99
CA PRO A 8 -3.97 10.61 -9.97
C PRO A 8 -4.72 10.88 -8.68
N ALA A 9 -5.21 9.83 -8.02
CA ALA A 9 -5.90 9.94 -6.75
C ALA A 9 -5.01 10.77 -5.80
N GLU A 10 -5.50 11.95 -5.38
CA GLU A 10 -4.80 12.74 -4.38
C GLU A 10 -4.67 11.89 -3.12
N PRO A 11 -3.51 11.89 -2.44
CA PRO A 11 -3.37 11.23 -1.16
C PRO A 11 -4.30 11.93 -0.18
N THR A 12 -5.52 11.42 -0.03
CA THR A 12 -6.28 11.66 1.19
C THR A 12 -5.43 11.12 2.31
N ALA A 13 -4.96 12.00 3.19
CA ALA A 13 -4.50 11.61 4.51
C ALA A 13 -5.70 10.94 5.21
N VAL A 14 -5.92 9.67 4.91
CA VAL A 14 -6.87 8.85 5.66
C VAL A 14 -6.32 8.89 7.09
N PRO A 15 -7.13 9.25 8.09
CA PRO A 15 -6.72 9.09 9.48
C PRO A 15 -6.21 7.66 9.60
N TRP A 16 -5.00 7.50 10.17
CA TRP A 16 -4.40 6.20 10.49
C TRP A 16 -5.50 5.20 10.87
N PRO A 17 -5.52 4.02 10.24
CA PRO A 17 -6.77 3.29 10.02
C PRO A 17 -7.55 3.09 11.32
N TYR A 18 -8.85 3.40 11.27
CA TYR A 18 -9.82 3.14 12.33
C TYR A 18 -10.07 1.64 12.58
N TYR A 19 -9.41 0.76 11.81
CA TYR A 19 -9.61 -0.69 11.76
C TYR A 19 -8.30 -1.41 12.06
N GLU A 20 -8.40 -2.60 12.65
CA GLU A 20 -7.26 -3.48 12.90
C GLU A 20 -6.70 -3.96 11.56
N VAL A 21 -5.66 -3.27 11.09
CA VAL A 21 -4.89 -3.69 9.92
C VAL A 21 -3.72 -4.58 10.34
N THR A 22 -3.39 -5.54 9.48
CA THR A 22 -2.17 -6.36 9.65
C THR A 22 -1.35 -6.34 8.37
N ALA A 23 -0.04 -6.57 8.50
CA ALA A 23 0.82 -6.76 7.35
C ALA A 23 0.47 -8.09 6.65
N ILE A 24 -0.03 -8.00 5.42
CA ILE A 24 -0.40 -9.17 4.60
C ILE A 24 0.64 -9.48 3.53
N ALA A 25 1.48 -8.51 3.16
CA ALA A 25 2.58 -8.74 2.21
C ALA A 25 3.70 -7.71 2.32
N VAL A 26 4.85 -8.04 1.72
CA VAL A 26 5.90 -7.07 1.35
C VAL A 26 6.06 -7.06 -0.16
N LEU A 27 5.98 -5.88 -0.75
CA LEU A 27 6.21 -5.64 -2.17
C LEU A 27 7.63 -5.08 -2.33
N ALA A 28 8.48 -5.73 -3.11
CA ALA A 28 9.84 -5.29 -3.44
C ALA A 28 9.86 -4.12 -4.43
N ILE A 29 9.18 -3.06 -4.06
CA ILE A 29 9.12 -1.78 -4.75
C ILE A 29 9.20 -0.67 -3.71
N GLU A 30 10.00 0.36 -3.97
CA GLU A 30 10.16 1.48 -3.05
C GLU A 30 9.09 2.57 -3.29
N PRO A 31 8.79 3.42 -2.29
CA PRO A 31 7.76 4.45 -2.42
C PRO A 31 7.92 5.36 -3.65
N HIS A 32 9.16 5.73 -3.99
CA HIS A 32 9.45 6.60 -5.14
C HIS A 32 9.17 5.93 -6.49
N GLU A 33 9.32 4.60 -6.56
CA GLU A 33 8.99 3.82 -7.75
C GLU A 33 7.48 3.70 -7.90
N LEU A 34 6.73 3.51 -6.81
CA LEU A 34 5.27 3.55 -6.81
C LEU A 34 4.71 4.91 -7.20
N THR A 35 5.36 6.00 -6.75
CA THR A 35 5.04 7.36 -7.22
C THR A 35 5.22 7.48 -8.73
N THR A 36 6.32 6.96 -9.27
CA THR A 36 6.62 7.04 -10.70
C THR A 36 5.69 6.15 -11.54
N ARG A 37 5.40 4.94 -11.05
CA ARG A 37 4.65 3.91 -11.78
C ARG A 37 3.14 4.15 -11.75
N ALA A 38 2.61 4.52 -10.58
CA ALA A 38 1.17 4.54 -10.32
C ALA A 38 0.67 5.90 -9.77
N GLY A 39 1.54 6.92 -9.69
CA GLY A 39 1.17 8.25 -9.20
C GLY A 39 0.91 8.31 -7.69
N ILE A 40 1.17 7.23 -6.96
CA ILE A 40 0.90 7.09 -5.54
C ILE A 40 1.82 8.01 -4.73
N GLN A 41 1.22 8.88 -3.92
CA GLN A 41 1.96 9.77 -3.04
C GLN A 41 2.01 9.19 -1.63
N PHE A 42 3.17 9.28 -0.99
CA PHE A 42 3.39 8.88 0.39
C PHE A 42 3.57 10.11 1.29
N GLY A 43 2.86 10.15 2.40
CA GLY A 43 3.08 11.13 3.46
C GLY A 43 4.18 10.67 4.41
N ASP A 44 4.89 11.62 5.00
CA ASP A 44 5.76 11.34 6.14
C ASP A 44 4.90 11.28 7.41
N HIS A 45 5.09 10.22 8.18
CA HIS A 45 4.41 9.98 9.44
C HIS A 45 5.43 9.63 10.53
N TYR A 46 5.03 9.91 11.76
CA TYR A 46 5.79 9.58 12.95
C TYR A 46 5.03 8.52 13.72
N THR A 47 5.67 7.39 14.00
CA THR A 47 5.20 6.44 15.03
C THR A 47 6.09 6.61 16.26
N ASP A 48 5.67 6.10 17.42
CA ASP A 48 6.44 6.20 18.67
C ASP A 48 7.83 5.54 18.59
N LEU A 49 8.10 4.76 17.53
CA LEU A 49 9.33 3.98 17.34
C LEU A 49 10.17 4.42 16.15
N ASP A 50 9.58 4.98 15.08
CA ASP A 50 10.32 5.39 13.88
C ASP A 50 9.56 6.42 13.03
N ASN A 51 10.27 7.09 12.12
CA ASN A 51 9.66 7.78 11.00
C ASN A 51 9.28 6.76 9.92
N CYS A 52 8.09 6.90 9.34
CA CYS A 52 7.67 6.08 8.22
C CYS A 52 7.09 6.92 7.09
N LYS A 53 7.17 6.37 5.88
CA LYS A 53 6.37 6.82 4.75
C LYS A 53 5.15 5.94 4.67
N ALA A 54 3.97 6.54 4.66
CA ALA A 54 2.73 5.78 4.56
C ALA A 54 1.74 6.43 3.59
N THR A 55 0.85 5.62 3.07
CA THR A 55 -0.32 6.09 2.33
C THR A 55 -1.42 5.05 2.43
N ALA A 56 -2.66 5.52 2.52
CA ALA A 56 -3.83 4.67 2.52
C ALA A 56 -4.51 4.76 1.15
N LEU A 57 -4.91 3.62 0.63
CA LEU A 57 -5.49 3.48 -0.70
C LEU A 57 -6.89 2.89 -0.58
N THR A 58 -7.82 3.43 -1.36
CA THR A 58 -9.10 2.80 -1.62
C THR A 58 -8.99 2.04 -2.94
N LEU A 59 -9.08 0.72 -2.89
CA LEU A 59 -9.04 -0.17 -4.05
C LEU A 59 -10.33 -0.04 -4.89
N PRO A 60 -10.35 -0.49 -6.15
CA PRO A 60 -11.55 -0.46 -7.00
C PRO A 60 -12.80 -1.12 -6.37
N SER A 61 -12.62 -2.14 -5.54
CA SER A 61 -13.67 -2.80 -4.76
C SER A 61 -14.24 -1.96 -3.62
N GLY A 62 -13.62 -0.81 -3.31
CA GLY A 62 -13.92 0.03 -2.15
C GLY A 62 -13.20 -0.38 -0.87
N ARG A 63 -12.42 -1.47 -0.89
CA ARG A 63 -11.57 -1.89 0.23
C ARG A 63 -10.48 -0.86 0.50
N GLN A 64 -10.07 -0.74 1.76
CA GLN A 64 -8.98 0.14 2.15
C GLN A 64 -7.76 -0.69 2.54
N VAL A 65 -6.60 -0.30 2.01
CA VAL A 65 -5.31 -0.89 2.35
C VAL A 65 -4.32 0.21 2.68
N VAL A 66 -3.27 -0.12 3.43
CA VAL A 66 -2.20 0.81 3.77
C VAL A 66 -0.88 0.31 3.23
N LEU A 67 -0.14 1.21 2.58
CA LEU A 67 1.24 0.99 2.16
C LEU A 67 2.16 1.69 3.16
N LEU A 68 3.15 0.97 3.67
CA LEU A 68 4.03 1.45 4.75
C LEU A 68 5.51 1.12 4.48
N LYS A 69 6.38 2.11 4.65
CA LYS A 69 7.84 1.94 4.68
C LYS A 69 8.41 2.64 5.91
N HIS A 70 8.93 1.86 6.85
CA HIS A 70 9.74 2.40 7.94
C HIS A 70 11.10 2.87 7.42
N ARG A 71 11.56 4.05 7.87
CA ARG A 71 12.83 4.64 7.44
C ARG A 71 14.02 3.78 7.90
N GLY A 72 13.93 3.17 9.08
CA GLY A 72 14.97 2.32 9.64
C GLY A 72 14.95 0.87 9.14
N ASN A 73 13.97 0.45 8.34
CA ASN A 73 13.88 -0.94 7.90
C ASN A 73 14.95 -1.23 6.81
N PRO A 74 15.94 -2.10 7.08
CA PRO A 74 16.98 -2.43 6.11
C PRO A 74 16.46 -3.28 4.94
N THR A 75 15.29 -3.91 5.10
CA THR A 75 14.69 -4.73 4.06
C THR A 75 14.07 -3.83 2.99
N PRO A 76 14.45 -3.99 1.70
CA PRO A 76 13.83 -3.27 0.60
C PRO A 76 12.34 -3.55 0.49
N GLY A 77 11.61 -2.60 -0.06
CA GLY A 77 10.19 -2.74 -0.36
C GLY A 77 9.26 -2.12 0.66
N VAL A 78 7.98 -2.09 0.29
CA VAL A 78 6.85 -1.50 1.03
C VAL A 78 5.98 -2.60 1.60
N GLN A 79 5.57 -2.46 2.85
CA GLN A 79 4.60 -3.35 3.48
C GLN A 79 3.20 -3.00 3.02
N LEU A 80 2.43 -4.00 2.63
CA LEU A 80 1.00 -3.92 2.42
C LEU A 80 0.29 -4.38 3.68
N HIS A 81 -0.54 -3.50 4.23
CA HIS A 81 -1.41 -3.76 5.35
C HIS A 81 -2.86 -3.82 4.89
N GLY A 82 -3.55 -4.91 5.20
CA GLY A 82 -4.94 -5.15 4.86
C GLY A 82 -5.85 -5.22 6.08
N ASP A 83 -7.15 -5.11 5.86
CA ASP A 83 -8.19 -5.31 6.87
C ASP A 83 -8.27 -6.80 7.24
N LEU A 84 -8.07 -7.11 8.52
CA LEU A 84 -8.15 -8.47 9.07
C LEU A 84 -9.54 -9.13 8.90
N ALA A 85 -10.60 -8.33 8.82
CA ALA A 85 -11.96 -8.83 8.66
C ALA A 85 -12.31 -9.19 7.20
N LYS A 86 -11.36 -9.05 6.27
CA LYS A 86 -11.53 -9.31 4.83
C LYS A 86 -10.56 -10.39 4.36
N ASP A 87 -10.88 -10.97 3.22
CA ASP A 87 -9.99 -11.91 2.54
C ASP A 87 -8.67 -11.20 2.17
N GLN A 88 -7.56 -11.71 2.70
CA GLN A 88 -6.24 -11.10 2.54
C GLN A 88 -5.63 -11.40 1.16
N ASP A 89 -5.94 -12.57 0.59
CA ASP A 89 -5.46 -12.95 -0.73
C ASP A 89 -6.15 -12.10 -1.81
N GLU A 90 -7.45 -11.85 -1.67
CA GLU A 90 -8.17 -10.93 -2.56
C GLU A 90 -7.66 -9.49 -2.43
N GLN A 91 -7.37 -9.03 -1.21
CA GLN A 91 -6.79 -7.70 -0.99
C GLN A 91 -5.40 -7.58 -1.65
N LEU A 92 -4.55 -8.59 -1.49
CA LEU A 92 -3.23 -8.62 -2.12
C LEU A 92 -3.35 -8.66 -3.64
N ALA A 93 -4.15 -9.58 -4.18
CA ALA A 93 -4.34 -9.76 -5.62
C ALA A 93 -4.87 -8.48 -6.29
N GLU A 94 -5.86 -7.85 -5.69
CA GLU A 94 -6.40 -6.58 -6.18
C GLU A 94 -5.36 -5.45 -6.09
N THR A 95 -4.60 -5.38 -4.99
CA THR A 95 -3.57 -4.36 -4.79
C THR A 95 -2.46 -4.47 -5.82
N VAL A 96 -1.92 -5.66 -6.08
CA VAL A 96 -0.82 -5.81 -7.05
C VAL A 96 -1.27 -5.47 -8.47
N VAL A 97 -2.51 -5.80 -8.83
CA VAL A 97 -3.12 -5.38 -10.11
C VAL A 97 -3.28 -3.86 -10.15
N PHE A 98 -3.83 -3.26 -9.10
CA PHE A 98 -4.06 -1.83 -9.01
C PHE A 98 -2.76 -1.01 -9.10
N LEU A 99 -1.68 -1.48 -8.46
CA LEU A 99 -0.38 -0.82 -8.45
C LEU A 99 0.48 -1.13 -9.69
N GLY A 100 0.05 -2.06 -10.54
CA GLY A 100 0.88 -2.57 -11.64
C GLY A 100 2.17 -3.23 -11.14
N VAL A 101 2.10 -3.90 -9.99
CA VAL A 101 3.21 -4.64 -9.39
C VAL A 101 3.08 -6.11 -9.81
N PRO A 102 4.10 -6.71 -10.47
CA PRO A 102 4.05 -8.12 -10.83
C PRO A 102 4.14 -9.00 -9.57
N GLU A 103 3.50 -10.18 -9.59
CA GLU A 103 3.48 -11.08 -8.42
C GLU A 103 4.89 -11.52 -7.96
N VAL A 104 5.87 -11.54 -8.87
CA VAL A 104 7.28 -11.82 -8.54
C VAL A 104 7.91 -10.76 -7.63
N GLU A 105 7.35 -9.56 -7.58
CA GLU A 105 7.77 -8.50 -6.65
C GLU A 105 7.13 -8.68 -5.26
N VAL A 106 6.28 -9.69 -5.02
CA VAL A 106 5.81 -10.05 -3.67
C VAL A 106 6.88 -10.92 -3.01
N THR A 107 7.63 -10.35 -2.06
CA THR A 107 8.76 -11.03 -1.41
C THR A 107 8.41 -11.71 -0.11
N TRP A 108 7.25 -11.40 0.45
CA TRP A 108 6.74 -12.03 1.65
C TRP A 108 5.21 -11.96 1.67
N ARG A 109 4.59 -12.98 2.27
CA ARG A 109 3.15 -13.04 2.57
C ARG A 109 2.94 -13.27 4.06
N GLY A 110 1.97 -12.57 4.62
CA GLY A 110 1.48 -12.81 5.97
C GLY A 110 0.89 -14.20 6.09
N ALA A 111 1.03 -14.79 7.28
CA ALA A 111 0.36 -16.05 7.58
C ALA A 111 -1.15 -15.79 7.67
N VAL A 112 -1.93 -16.58 6.93
CA VAL A 112 -3.36 -16.70 7.12
C VAL A 112 -3.55 -17.84 8.12
N ASP A 113 -3.79 -17.52 9.39
CA ASP A 113 -4.15 -18.52 10.42
C ASP A 113 -5.62 -18.94 10.28
#